data_AF-A0A383DYJ0-F1
#
_entry.id   AF-A0A383DYJ0-F1
#
_cell.length_a   1.000
_cell.length_b   1.000
_cell.length_c   1.000
_cell.angle_alpha   90.00
_cell.angle_beta   90.00
_cell.angle_gamma   90.00
#
_symmetry.space_group_name_H-M   'P 1'
#
loop_
_entity.id
_entity.type
_entity.pdbx_description
1 polymer ?
#
loop_
_entity_poly.entity_id
_entity_poly.type
_entity_poly.pdbx_seq_one_letter_code
_entity_poly.pdbx_strand_id
1 'polypeptide(L)'
;QKKDVDPARAVRHSFTLTDNETGESWEFPTLHGALGPKVIDIRNLYSQAGIFTYDPGFTSTASCSSEITFIDGEAGVLLHRGYTIADLAKNTDYMDVCYLLLHGDLPSPEEKLEFDGDINRHTMLHEQLVRFYSGFVRSAHPMAIMVGVVGALSAFYHDSTNINDPLQRMTAAHRLIAKMPTIGAYAFKYSLGQPFPYPNNELTYSENLLRLMFSTPSQEYEVNPILARAIEQ
;
A
#
# COMPACT_ATOMS: atom_id res chain seq x y z
N GLN A 1 35.16 -54.50 5.63
CA GLN A 1 34.93 -53.13 6.15
C GLN A 1 34.00 -52.39 5.19
N LYS A 2 32.69 -52.54 5.36
CA LYS A 2 31.71 -51.64 4.72
C LYS A 2 31.49 -50.51 5.71
N LYS A 3 31.85 -49.29 5.32
CA LYS A 3 31.53 -48.08 6.08
C LYS A 3 30.03 -47.84 5.94
N ASP A 4 29.30 -47.95 7.04
CA ASP A 4 27.96 -47.39 7.16
C ASP A 4 28.09 -45.87 6.98
N VAL A 5 27.47 -45.36 5.93
CA VAL A 5 27.27 -43.92 5.72
C VAL A 5 25.99 -43.59 6.47
N ASP A 6 26.14 -42.92 7.61
CA ASP A 6 25.02 -42.32 8.34
C ASP A 6 24.15 -41.52 7.37
N PRO A 7 22.83 -41.73 7.32
CA PRO A 7 21.95 -40.89 6.51
C PRO A 7 22.03 -39.48 7.06
N ALA A 8 22.35 -38.52 6.19
CA ALA A 8 22.44 -37.10 6.52
C ALA A 8 21.24 -36.68 7.37
N ARG A 9 21.49 -36.42 8.65
CA ARG A 9 20.49 -35.96 9.61
C ARG A 9 20.00 -34.60 9.10
N ALA A 10 18.80 -34.56 8.52
CA ALA A 10 18.19 -33.32 8.07
C ALA A 10 18.20 -32.33 9.23
N VAL A 11 18.99 -31.26 9.13
CA VAL A 11 19.09 -30.24 10.16
C VAL A 11 17.75 -29.49 10.15
N ARG A 12 16.83 -29.90 11.02
CA ARG A 12 15.63 -29.10 11.31
C ARG A 12 16.12 -27.86 12.05
N HIS A 13 16.12 -26.72 11.37
CA HIS A 13 16.38 -25.44 12.02
C HIS A 13 15.19 -25.16 12.96
N SER A 14 15.45 -25.22 14.26
CA SER A 14 14.47 -24.98 15.32
C SER A 14 15.13 -24.20 16.45
N PHE A 15 14.30 -23.55 17.27
CA PHE A 15 14.69 -23.05 18.58
C PHE A 15 14.00 -23.87 19.65
N THR A 16 14.74 -24.17 20.72
CA THR A 16 14.19 -24.81 21.90
C THR A 16 13.85 -23.74 22.92
N LEU A 17 12.61 -23.75 23.40
CA LEU A 17 12.18 -22.96 24.56
C LEU A 17 12.14 -23.90 25.76
N THR A 18 12.88 -23.57 26.81
CA THR A 18 12.90 -24.33 28.06
C THR A 18 12.30 -23.49 29.16
N ASP A 19 11.32 -24.05 29.86
CA ASP A 19 10.85 -23.49 31.13
C ASP A 19 11.82 -23.90 32.25
N ASN A 20 12.45 -22.92 32.86
CA ASN A 20 13.44 -23.16 33.92
C ASN A 20 12.79 -23.54 35.27
N GLU A 21 11.48 -23.31 35.44
CA GLU A 21 10.77 -23.71 36.66
C GLU A 21 10.42 -25.19 36.65
N THR A 22 9.94 -25.70 35.51
CA THR A 22 9.50 -27.10 35.36
C THR A 22 10.57 -28.01 34.73
N GLY A 23 11.53 -27.44 33.99
CA GLY A 23 12.51 -28.17 33.20
C GLY A 23 11.96 -28.70 31.87
N GLU A 24 10.68 -28.45 31.55
CA GLU A 24 10.08 -28.85 30.29
C GLU A 24 10.65 -28.04 29.12
N SER A 25 10.74 -28.67 27.95
CA SER A 25 11.31 -28.04 26.76
C SER A 25 10.48 -28.34 25.53
N TRP A 26 10.26 -27.32 24.71
CA TRP A 26 9.50 -27.38 23.47
C TRP A 26 10.35 -26.90 22.31
N GLU A 27 10.25 -27.57 21.16
CA GLU A 27 10.93 -27.16 19.94
C GLU A 27 9.97 -26.43 18.99
N PHE A 28 10.34 -25.22 18.59
CA PHE A 28 9.61 -24.42 17.62
C PHE A 28 10.40 -24.31 16.32
N PRO A 29 9.76 -24.52 15.15
CA PRO A 29 10.45 -24.42 13.88
C PRO A 29 10.79 -22.98 13.54
N THR A 30 11.85 -22.78 12.75
CA THR A 30 12.18 -21.46 12.20
C THR A 30 11.71 -21.32 10.77
N LEU A 31 11.19 -20.14 10.43
CA LEU A 31 10.88 -19.74 9.07
C LEU A 31 11.94 -18.75 8.57
N HIS A 32 12.24 -18.83 7.27
CA HIS A 32 13.23 -18.01 6.61
C HIS A 32 12.58 -17.21 5.49
N GLY A 33 12.79 -15.90 5.50
CA GLY A 33 12.50 -15.05 4.35
C GLY A 33 13.62 -15.14 3.30
N ALA A 34 13.36 -14.61 2.11
CA ALA A 34 14.41 -14.41 1.11
C ALA A 34 15.47 -13.40 1.58
N LEU A 35 15.03 -12.39 2.32
CA LEU A 35 15.85 -11.36 2.95
C LEU A 35 15.39 -11.16 4.41
N GLY A 36 16.27 -10.60 5.23
CA GLY A 36 15.99 -10.27 6.63
C GLY A 36 16.22 -11.41 7.62
N PRO A 37 15.88 -11.20 8.90
CA PRO A 37 16.11 -12.18 9.96
C PRO A 37 15.16 -13.38 9.84
N LYS A 38 15.62 -14.54 10.29
CA LYS A 38 14.76 -15.72 10.49
C LYS A 38 13.78 -15.47 11.65
N VAL A 39 12.60 -16.07 11.58
CA VAL A 39 11.55 -15.94 12.60
C VAL A 39 11.25 -17.28 13.25
N ILE A 40 10.84 -17.26 14.52
CA ILE A 40 10.40 -18.45 15.26
C ILE A 40 8.89 -18.58 15.09
N ASP A 41 8.42 -19.73 14.62
CA ASP A 41 6.99 -19.99 14.48
C ASP A 41 6.36 -20.39 15.82
N ILE A 42 5.70 -19.42 16.44
CA ILE A 42 5.03 -19.57 17.74
C ILE A 42 3.52 -19.81 17.62
N ARG A 43 2.99 -20.18 16.44
CA ARG A 43 1.53 -20.40 16.25
C ARG A 43 0.94 -21.46 17.18
N ASN A 44 1.74 -22.46 17.56
CA ASN A 44 1.34 -23.54 18.46
C ASN A 44 1.88 -23.36 19.89
N LEU A 45 2.40 -22.18 20.25
CA LEU A 45 3.00 -21.93 21.57
C LEU A 45 2.02 -22.20 22.71
N TYR A 46 0.80 -21.65 22.61
CA TYR A 46 -0.21 -21.84 23.65
C TYR A 46 -0.71 -23.29 23.73
N SER A 47 -0.90 -23.96 22.59
CA SER A 47 -1.39 -25.35 22.59
C SER A 47 -0.35 -26.36 23.08
N GLN A 48 0.94 -26.07 22.93
CA GLN A 48 2.03 -26.95 23.37
C GLN A 48 2.53 -26.66 24.78
N ALA A 49 2.67 -25.38 25.13
CA ALA A 49 3.33 -24.93 26.36
C ALA A 49 2.40 -24.17 27.32
N GLY A 50 1.15 -23.88 26.93
CA GLY A 50 0.18 -23.19 27.80
C GLY A 50 0.51 -21.72 28.12
N ILE A 51 1.45 -21.11 27.39
CA ILE A 51 1.96 -19.76 27.62
C ILE A 51 1.76 -18.85 26.41
N PHE A 52 1.88 -17.54 26.64
CA PHE A 52 1.86 -16.51 25.60
C PHE A 52 3.16 -15.70 25.61
N THR A 53 3.49 -15.09 24.47
CA THR A 53 4.48 -14.02 24.44
C THR A 53 3.87 -12.71 24.93
N TYR A 54 4.70 -11.86 25.54
CA TYR A 54 4.31 -10.52 25.94
C TYR A 54 5.21 -9.51 25.24
N ASP A 55 4.72 -8.94 24.13
CA ASP A 55 5.43 -7.98 23.29
C ASP A 55 4.53 -6.78 22.97
N PRO A 56 4.23 -5.91 23.96
CA PRO A 56 3.42 -4.72 23.73
C PRO A 56 4.11 -3.80 22.72
N GLY A 57 3.47 -3.59 21.57
CA GLY A 57 4.00 -2.80 20.46
C GLY A 57 4.60 -3.62 19.32
N PHE A 58 4.59 -4.96 19.40
CA PHE A 58 5.07 -5.87 18.34
C PHE A 58 6.53 -5.62 17.93
N THR A 59 7.39 -5.27 18.89
CA THR A 59 8.80 -4.93 18.63
C THR A 59 9.61 -6.09 18.09
N SER A 60 9.22 -7.32 18.42
CA SER A 60 9.90 -8.56 18.06
C SER A 60 8.96 -9.58 17.39
N THR A 61 7.77 -9.13 16.96
CA THR A 61 6.72 -10.00 16.42
C THR A 61 6.50 -9.74 14.93
N ALA A 62 6.81 -10.72 14.09
CA ALA A 62 6.43 -10.71 12.68
C ALA A 62 4.95 -11.12 12.51
N SER A 63 4.09 -10.17 12.14
CA SER A 63 2.63 -10.40 12.07
C SER A 63 2.14 -11.02 10.77
N CYS A 64 2.89 -10.88 9.67
CA CYS A 64 2.52 -11.41 8.35
C CYS A 64 3.74 -11.78 7.52
N SER A 65 3.50 -12.58 6.48
CA SER A 65 4.43 -12.76 5.36
C SER A 65 4.09 -11.74 4.28
N SER A 66 5.11 -11.08 3.70
CA SER A 66 4.92 -10.07 2.66
C SER A 66 6.00 -10.17 1.60
N GLU A 67 5.61 -9.93 0.35
CA GLU A 67 6.48 -9.88 -0.83
C GLU A 67 6.53 -8.47 -1.44
N ILE A 68 5.96 -7.47 -0.75
CA ILE A 68 5.73 -6.13 -1.32
C ILE A 68 6.94 -5.22 -1.09
N THR A 69 7.41 -5.09 0.15
CA THR A 69 8.46 -4.13 0.53
C THR A 69 9.40 -4.75 1.55
N PHE A 70 10.69 -4.52 1.36
CA PHE A 70 11.74 -4.90 2.30
C PHE A 70 12.50 -3.67 2.78
N ILE A 71 12.80 -3.63 4.07
CA ILE A 71 13.53 -2.52 4.71
C ILE A 71 14.66 -3.11 5.55
N ASP A 72 15.86 -2.59 5.33
CA ASP A 72 16.99 -2.74 6.24
C ASP A 72 17.40 -1.35 6.73
N GLY A 73 17.04 -1.04 7.98
CA GLY A 73 17.30 0.26 8.58
C GLY A 73 18.77 0.53 8.88
N GLU A 74 19.58 -0.51 9.12
CA GLU A 74 21.01 -0.36 9.42
C GLU A 74 21.81 -0.11 8.13
N ALA A 75 21.47 -0.85 7.07
CA ALA A 75 22.09 -0.68 5.76
C ALA A 75 21.49 0.47 4.93
N GLY A 76 20.36 1.05 5.36
CA GLY A 76 19.65 2.10 4.63
C GLY A 76 19.03 1.61 3.31
N VAL A 77 18.60 0.34 3.27
CA VAL A 77 18.05 -0.29 2.07
C VAL A 77 16.53 -0.30 2.13
N LEU A 78 15.88 0.24 1.09
CA LEU A 78 14.44 0.16 0.87
C LEU A 78 14.18 -0.44 -0.52
N LEU A 79 13.49 -1.57 -0.56
CA LEU A 79 13.15 -2.27 -1.79
C LEU A 79 11.63 -2.37 -1.94
N HIS A 80 11.11 -2.06 -3.13
CA HIS A 80 9.75 -2.42 -3.55
C HIS A 80 9.82 -3.52 -4.61
N ARG A 81 9.22 -4.68 -4.33
CA ARG A 81 9.30 -5.89 -5.20
C ARG A 81 10.74 -6.24 -5.64
N GLY A 82 11.72 -5.97 -4.78
CA GLY A 82 13.15 -6.22 -5.05
C GLY A 82 13.91 -5.07 -5.74
N TYR A 83 13.23 -4.06 -6.27
CA TYR A 83 13.86 -2.87 -6.85
C TYR A 83 14.20 -1.85 -5.78
N THR A 84 15.38 -1.21 -5.88
CA THR A 84 15.74 -0.15 -4.94
C THR A 84 14.88 1.09 -5.16
N ILE A 85 14.52 1.78 -4.07
CA ILE A 85 13.74 3.02 -4.17
C ILE A 85 14.43 4.09 -5.04
N ALA A 86 15.77 4.15 -5.02
CA ALA A 86 16.55 5.09 -5.80
C ALA A 86 16.45 4.80 -7.32
N ASP A 87 16.41 3.52 -7.70
CA ASP A 87 16.24 3.13 -9.10
C ASP A 87 14.82 3.42 -9.59
N LEU A 88 13.81 3.16 -8.76
CA LEU A 88 12.41 3.47 -9.09
C LEU A 88 12.20 4.98 -9.26
N ALA A 89 12.63 5.80 -8.29
CA ALA A 89 12.46 7.25 -8.35
C ALA A 89 13.16 7.91 -9.56
N LYS A 90 14.21 7.27 -10.10
CA LYS A 90 14.97 7.79 -11.24
C LYS A 90 14.44 7.34 -12.59
N ASN A 91 13.97 6.09 -12.69
CA ASN A 91 13.71 5.44 -13.98
C ASN A 91 12.23 5.11 -14.24
N THR A 92 11.36 5.28 -13.24
CA THR A 92 9.92 4.95 -13.34
C THR A 92 9.08 6.12 -12.87
N ASP A 93 7.80 6.14 -13.24
CA ASP A 93 6.84 7.11 -12.71
C ASP A 93 5.95 6.51 -11.60
N TYR A 94 5.12 7.33 -10.99
CA TYR A 94 4.22 6.90 -9.92
C TYR A 94 3.26 5.78 -10.35
N MET A 95 2.81 5.79 -11.60
CA MET A 95 1.86 4.79 -12.11
C MET A 95 2.53 3.44 -12.31
N ASP A 96 3.76 3.41 -12.82
CA ASP A 96 4.60 2.22 -12.89
C ASP A 96 4.80 1.58 -11.51
N VAL A 97 5.09 2.41 -10.50
CA VAL A 97 5.26 1.94 -9.12
C VAL A 97 3.95 1.41 -8.54
N CYS A 98 2.81 2.06 -8.83
CA CYS A 98 1.50 1.55 -8.42
C CYS A 98 1.21 0.18 -9.03
N TYR A 99 1.49 0.01 -10.33
CA TYR A 99 1.36 -1.26 -11.02
C TYR A 99 2.27 -2.33 -10.39
N LEU A 100 3.55 -2.00 -10.16
CA LEU A 100 4.53 -2.87 -9.51
C LEU A 100 4.04 -3.38 -8.15
N LEU A 101 3.52 -2.49 -7.31
CA LEU A 101 3.03 -2.86 -5.98
C LEU A 101 1.81 -3.78 -6.04
N LEU A 102 0.89 -3.54 -6.97
CA LEU A 102 -0.33 -4.33 -7.15
C LEU A 102 -0.08 -5.69 -7.82
N HIS A 103 0.72 -5.72 -8.89
CA HIS A 103 0.87 -6.88 -9.77
C HIS A 103 2.13 -7.71 -9.50
N GLY A 104 3.15 -7.13 -8.87
CA GLY A 104 4.39 -7.81 -8.50
C GLY A 104 5.59 -7.49 -9.38
N ASP A 105 5.37 -7.18 -10.65
CA ASP A 105 6.39 -6.87 -11.64
C ASP A 105 6.13 -5.51 -12.30
N LEU A 106 7.16 -4.93 -12.93
CA LEU A 106 7.01 -3.68 -13.69
C LEU A 106 6.15 -3.91 -14.95
N PRO A 107 5.31 -2.95 -15.33
CA PRO A 107 4.44 -3.11 -16.49
C PRO A 107 5.23 -3.12 -17.80
N SER A 108 4.80 -3.93 -18.75
CA SER A 108 5.16 -3.76 -20.16
C SER A 108 4.52 -2.49 -20.73
N PRO A 109 4.99 -1.97 -21.88
CA PRO A 109 4.41 -0.76 -22.48
C PRO A 109 2.90 -0.87 -22.78
N GLU A 110 2.41 -2.06 -23.11
CA GLU A 110 1.00 -2.32 -23.39
C GLU A 110 0.17 -2.32 -22.08
N GLU A 111 0.65 -3.03 -21.05
CA GLU A 111 0.01 -3.08 -19.73
C GLU A 111 -0.03 -1.70 -19.07
N LYS A 112 1.03 -0.91 -19.24
CA LYS A 112 1.08 0.47 -18.73
C LYS A 112 -0.03 1.31 -19.36
N LEU A 113 -0.18 1.24 -20.68
CA LEU A 113 -1.18 2.03 -21.39
C LEU A 113 -2.61 1.62 -21.00
N GLU A 114 -2.84 0.33 -20.75
CA GLU A 114 -4.11 -0.17 -20.22
C GLU A 114 -4.36 0.34 -18.80
N PHE A 115 -3.36 0.21 -17.90
CA PHE A 115 -3.45 0.62 -16.51
C PHE A 115 -3.70 2.13 -16.37
N ASP A 116 -2.94 2.96 -17.07
CA ASP A 116 -3.13 4.42 -17.09
C ASP A 116 -4.52 4.79 -17.62
N GLY A 117 -4.97 4.12 -18.69
CA GLY A 117 -6.30 4.32 -19.26
C GLY A 117 -7.42 3.97 -18.28
N ASP A 118 -7.28 2.87 -17.56
CA ASP A 118 -8.25 2.42 -16.56
C ASP A 118 -8.31 3.36 -15.37
N ILE A 119 -7.17 3.81 -14.86
CA ILE A 119 -7.11 4.74 -13.73
C ILE A 119 -7.70 6.10 -14.12
N ASN A 120 -7.32 6.64 -15.28
CA ASN A 120 -7.82 7.92 -15.76
C ASN A 120 -9.35 7.95 -15.91
N ARG A 121 -9.96 6.86 -16.37
CA ARG A 121 -11.42 6.74 -16.51
C ARG A 121 -12.17 6.68 -15.18
N HIS A 122 -11.49 6.38 -14.07
CA HIS A 122 -12.10 6.27 -12.74
C HIS A 122 -11.84 7.48 -11.84
N THR A 123 -11.18 8.53 -12.33
CA THR A 123 -10.81 9.72 -11.53
C THR A 123 -11.99 10.56 -11.04
N MET A 124 -13.09 10.59 -11.81
CA MET A 124 -14.27 11.39 -11.48
C MET A 124 -15.04 10.81 -10.29
N LEU A 125 -15.44 11.68 -9.35
CA LEU A 125 -16.28 11.32 -8.21
C LEU A 125 -17.76 11.39 -8.59
N HIS A 126 -18.58 10.57 -7.94
CA HIS A 126 -20.02 10.67 -8.09
C HIS A 126 -20.51 12.03 -7.56
N GLU A 127 -21.36 12.77 -8.29
CA GLU A 127 -21.82 14.12 -7.92
C GLU A 127 -22.46 14.20 -6.53
N GLN A 128 -23.22 13.17 -6.15
CA GLN A 128 -23.81 13.09 -4.81
C GLN A 128 -22.74 13.01 -3.70
N LEU A 129 -21.57 12.42 -3.97
CA LEU A 129 -20.43 12.43 -3.05
C LEU A 129 -19.78 13.82 -2.99
N VAL A 130 -19.76 14.57 -4.11
CA VAL A 130 -19.27 15.95 -4.12
C VAL A 130 -20.12 16.84 -3.19
N ARG A 131 -21.44 16.61 -3.14
CA ARG A 131 -22.34 17.32 -2.20
C ARG A 131 -22.03 16.99 -0.74
N PHE A 132 -21.48 15.81 -0.44
CA PHE A 132 -21.10 15.41 0.92
C PHE A 132 -20.08 16.36 1.56
N TYR A 133 -19.21 16.99 0.75
CA TYR A 133 -18.24 17.98 1.24
C TYR A 133 -18.91 19.17 1.95
N SER A 134 -20.11 19.58 1.49
CA SER A 134 -20.87 20.68 2.10
C SER A 134 -21.39 20.38 3.52
N GLY A 135 -21.36 19.12 3.93
CA GLY A 135 -21.70 18.71 5.30
C GLY A 135 -20.60 19.02 6.33
N PHE A 136 -19.36 19.25 5.88
CA PHE A 136 -18.26 19.62 6.78
C PHE A 136 -18.23 21.13 7.04
N VAL A 137 -17.76 21.53 8.22
CA VAL A 137 -17.43 22.94 8.46
C VAL A 137 -16.22 23.35 7.61
N ARG A 138 -16.17 24.61 7.14
CA ARG A 138 -15.08 25.10 6.28
C ARG A 138 -13.69 25.05 6.95
N SER A 139 -13.65 25.13 8.27
CA SER A 139 -12.42 25.03 9.07
C SER A 139 -12.02 23.58 9.40
N ALA A 140 -12.72 22.58 8.84
CA ALA A 140 -12.38 21.18 9.07
C ALA A 140 -10.98 20.88 8.49
N HIS A 141 -10.19 20.12 9.26
CA HIS A 141 -8.87 19.70 8.81
C HIS A 141 -9.01 18.82 7.56
N PRO A 142 -8.21 19.01 6.48
CA PRO A 142 -8.33 18.25 5.25
C PRO A 142 -8.33 16.73 5.45
N MET A 143 -7.50 16.21 6.35
CA MET A 143 -7.50 14.77 6.69
C MET A 143 -8.83 14.28 7.27
N ALA A 144 -9.54 15.09 8.08
CA ALA A 144 -10.85 14.71 8.62
C ALA A 144 -11.90 14.61 7.51
N ILE A 145 -11.85 15.53 6.54
CA ILE A 145 -12.69 15.49 5.34
C ILE A 145 -12.38 14.24 4.53
N MET A 146 -11.09 13.97 4.25
CA MET A 146 -10.67 12.79 3.49
C MET A 146 -11.15 11.49 4.14
N VAL A 147 -10.96 11.31 5.45
CA VAL A 147 -11.43 10.12 6.16
C VAL A 147 -12.95 9.94 6.03
N GLY A 148 -13.73 11.00 6.21
CA GLY A 148 -15.18 10.94 6.08
C GLY A 148 -15.65 10.64 4.66
N VAL A 149 -15.03 11.28 3.65
CA VAL A 149 -15.37 11.07 2.24
C VAL A 149 -14.98 9.67 1.77
N VAL A 150 -13.78 9.19 2.13
CA VAL A 150 -13.33 7.83 1.78
C VAL A 150 -14.21 6.78 2.45
N GLY A 151 -14.61 6.99 3.71
CA GLY A 151 -15.62 6.14 4.35
C GLY A 151 -16.95 6.13 3.58
N ALA A 152 -17.42 7.30 3.15
CA ALA A 152 -18.65 7.43 2.37
C ALA A 152 -18.58 6.74 1.00
N LEU A 153 -17.40 6.59 0.36
CA LEU A 153 -17.25 5.84 -0.90
C LEU A 153 -17.82 4.42 -0.82
N SER A 154 -17.71 3.77 0.35
CA SER A 154 -18.24 2.41 0.56
C SER A 154 -19.75 2.31 0.31
N ALA A 155 -20.50 3.39 0.54
CA ALA A 155 -21.95 3.43 0.29
C ALA A 155 -22.29 3.62 -1.19
N PHE A 156 -21.41 4.25 -1.97
CA PHE A 156 -21.61 4.48 -3.41
C PHE A 156 -21.13 3.31 -4.28
N TYR A 157 -20.10 2.60 -3.83
CA TYR A 157 -19.45 1.51 -4.56
C TYR A 157 -19.69 0.15 -3.88
N HIS A 158 -20.95 -0.14 -3.56
CA HIS A 158 -21.35 -1.38 -2.91
C HIS A 158 -21.19 -2.63 -3.81
N ASP A 159 -21.02 -2.42 -5.12
CA ASP A 159 -20.78 -3.43 -6.15
C ASP A 159 -19.40 -4.10 -6.06
N SER A 160 -18.46 -3.52 -5.30
CA SER A 160 -17.09 -4.03 -5.10
C SER A 160 -16.79 -4.41 -3.64
N THR A 161 -17.80 -4.89 -2.89
CA THR A 161 -17.68 -5.17 -1.45
C THR A 161 -17.34 -6.63 -1.13
N ASN A 162 -17.38 -7.53 -2.11
CA ASN A 162 -17.04 -8.93 -1.90
C ASN A 162 -15.52 -9.12 -1.86
N ILE A 163 -14.96 -9.26 -0.66
CA ILE A 163 -13.53 -9.48 -0.42
C ILE A 163 -12.99 -10.80 -0.98
N ASN A 164 -13.86 -11.77 -1.27
CA ASN A 164 -13.45 -13.07 -1.80
C ASN A 164 -13.36 -13.08 -3.33
N ASP A 165 -13.91 -12.07 -4.00
CA ASP A 165 -13.88 -11.94 -5.46
C ASP A 165 -12.61 -11.18 -5.89
N PRO A 166 -11.67 -11.82 -6.62
CA PRO A 166 -10.46 -11.17 -7.10
C PRO A 166 -10.73 -9.95 -7.99
N LEU A 167 -11.79 -9.99 -8.82
CA LEU A 167 -12.10 -8.91 -9.74
C LEU A 167 -12.61 -7.67 -8.99
N GLN A 168 -13.47 -7.87 -7.98
CA GLN A 168 -13.96 -6.78 -7.15
C GLN A 168 -12.84 -6.14 -6.32
N ARG A 169 -11.91 -6.94 -5.80
CA ARG A 169 -10.73 -6.40 -5.10
C ARG A 169 -9.88 -5.53 -6.02
N MET A 170 -9.63 -5.98 -7.25
CA MET A 170 -8.86 -5.21 -8.23
C MET A 170 -9.58 -3.91 -8.60
N THR A 171 -10.88 -3.98 -8.87
CA THR A 171 -11.70 -2.81 -9.19
C THR A 171 -11.72 -1.81 -8.04
N ALA A 172 -11.82 -2.28 -6.79
CA ALA A 172 -11.75 -1.43 -5.61
C ALA A 172 -10.38 -0.74 -5.49
N ALA A 173 -9.27 -1.46 -5.72
CA ALA A 173 -7.93 -0.89 -5.72
C ALA A 173 -7.76 0.20 -6.78
N HIS A 174 -8.14 -0.08 -8.04
CA HIS A 174 -8.09 0.89 -9.13
C HIS A 174 -8.93 2.13 -8.84
N ARG A 175 -10.18 1.94 -8.36
CA ARG A 175 -11.06 3.06 -7.99
C ARG A 175 -10.46 3.91 -6.87
N LEU A 176 -9.82 3.30 -5.87
CA LEU A 176 -9.19 4.04 -4.78
C LEU A 176 -8.00 4.86 -5.30
N ILE A 177 -7.08 4.26 -6.07
CA ILE A 177 -5.93 4.96 -6.66
C ILE A 177 -6.40 6.13 -7.53
N ALA A 178 -7.38 5.90 -8.40
CA ALA A 178 -7.91 6.93 -9.29
C ALA A 178 -8.59 8.10 -8.56
N LYS A 179 -9.34 7.82 -7.48
CA LYS A 179 -10.19 8.81 -6.81
C LYS A 179 -9.48 9.57 -5.71
N MET A 180 -8.40 9.03 -5.15
CA MET A 180 -7.73 9.64 -4.00
C MET A 180 -7.15 11.03 -4.30
N PRO A 181 -6.52 11.29 -5.47
CA PRO A 181 -6.11 12.63 -5.88
C PRO A 181 -7.27 13.62 -5.91
N THR A 182 -8.39 13.23 -6.51
CA THR A 182 -9.60 14.07 -6.60
C THR A 182 -10.14 14.39 -5.20
N ILE A 183 -10.17 13.41 -4.31
CA ILE A 183 -10.63 13.60 -2.92
C ILE A 183 -9.71 14.55 -2.14
N GLY A 184 -8.39 14.34 -2.23
CA GLY A 184 -7.41 15.21 -1.57
C GLY A 184 -7.46 16.64 -2.09
N ALA A 185 -7.52 16.82 -3.42
CA ALA A 185 -7.61 18.14 -4.04
C ALA A 185 -8.92 18.86 -3.69
N TYR A 186 -10.05 18.15 -3.63
CA TYR A 186 -11.33 18.73 -3.23
C TYR A 186 -11.31 19.13 -1.76
N ALA A 187 -10.70 18.34 -0.87
CA ALA A 187 -10.51 18.74 0.53
C ALA A 187 -9.70 20.05 0.65
N PHE A 188 -8.66 20.21 -0.17
CA PHE A 188 -7.87 21.46 -0.24
C PHE A 188 -8.67 22.64 -0.80
N LYS A 189 -9.38 22.47 -1.92
CA LYS A 189 -10.27 23.51 -2.48
C LYS A 189 -11.39 23.91 -1.51
N TYR A 190 -11.91 22.93 -0.78
CA TYR A 190 -12.98 23.14 0.19
C TYR A 190 -12.54 24.05 1.35
N SER A 191 -11.33 23.84 1.87
CA SER A 191 -10.77 24.69 2.94
C SER A 191 -10.52 26.13 2.48
N LEU A 192 -10.19 26.32 1.19
CA LEU A 192 -10.01 27.64 0.57
C LEU A 192 -11.32 28.33 0.15
N GLY A 193 -12.46 27.64 0.20
CA GLY A 193 -13.73 28.21 -0.29
C GLY A 193 -13.85 28.28 -1.81
N GLN A 194 -12.97 27.58 -2.54
CA GLN A 194 -12.92 27.62 -4.01
C GLN A 194 -13.80 26.53 -4.65
N PRO A 195 -14.24 26.72 -5.91
CA PRO A 195 -14.97 25.70 -6.64
C PRO A 195 -14.09 24.48 -6.96
N PHE A 196 -14.73 23.33 -7.15
CA PHE A 196 -14.07 22.08 -7.48
C PHE A 196 -13.88 21.94 -9.00
N PRO A 197 -12.63 21.87 -9.50
CA PRO A 197 -12.37 21.56 -10.91
C PRO A 197 -12.58 20.06 -11.18
N TYR A 198 -13.10 19.70 -12.35
CA TYR A 198 -13.19 18.30 -12.76
C TYR A 198 -11.84 17.77 -13.24
N PRO A 199 -11.52 16.47 -13.05
CA PRO A 199 -10.33 15.83 -13.64
C PRO A 199 -10.25 16.01 -15.17
N ASN A 200 -9.03 16.06 -15.72
CA ASN A 200 -8.79 16.02 -17.17
C ASN A 200 -8.02 14.75 -17.53
N ASN A 201 -8.56 13.95 -18.45
CA ASN A 201 -7.98 12.67 -18.89
C ASN A 201 -6.78 12.84 -19.83
N GLU A 202 -6.54 14.05 -20.35
CA GLU A 202 -5.38 14.35 -21.21
C GLU A 202 -4.10 14.62 -20.40
N LEU A 203 -4.22 14.82 -19.08
CA LEU A 203 -3.09 15.11 -18.20
C LEU A 203 -2.58 13.83 -17.52
N THR A 204 -1.29 13.80 -17.18
CA THR A 204 -0.75 12.72 -16.35
C THR A 204 -1.31 12.77 -14.94
N TYR A 205 -1.11 11.71 -14.15
CA TYR A 205 -1.60 11.60 -12.78
C TYR A 205 -1.21 12.82 -11.91
N SER A 206 0.05 13.22 -11.96
CA SER A 206 0.60 14.33 -11.18
C SER A 206 0.22 15.70 -11.72
N GLU A 207 0.17 15.85 -13.05
CA GLU A 207 -0.32 17.07 -13.69
C GLU A 207 -1.80 17.32 -13.38
N ASN A 208 -2.62 16.27 -13.41
CA ASN A 208 -4.03 16.34 -13.06
C ASN A 208 -4.20 16.71 -11.57
N LEU A 209 -3.41 16.15 -10.66
CA LEU A 209 -3.42 16.54 -9.25
C LEU A 209 -3.12 18.03 -9.05
N LEU A 210 -2.07 18.55 -9.71
CA LEU A 210 -1.72 19.98 -9.66
C LEU A 210 -2.86 20.86 -10.17
N ARG A 211 -3.44 20.50 -11.32
CA ARG A 211 -4.59 21.22 -11.87
C ARG A 211 -5.77 21.19 -10.90
N LEU A 212 -6.06 20.04 -10.30
CA LEU A 212 -7.17 19.90 -9.35
C LEU A 212 -6.97 20.78 -8.10
N MET A 213 -5.74 20.91 -7.63
CA MET A 213 -5.43 21.73 -6.45
C MET A 213 -5.39 23.23 -6.74
N PHE A 214 -4.84 23.66 -7.89
CA PHE A 214 -4.46 25.06 -8.10
C PHE A 214 -5.24 25.78 -9.21
N SER A 215 -5.93 25.07 -10.09
CA SER A 215 -6.73 25.73 -11.14
C SER A 215 -7.90 26.54 -10.56
N THR A 216 -8.27 27.62 -11.22
CA THR A 216 -9.46 28.42 -10.89
C THR A 216 -10.24 28.71 -12.17
N PRO A 217 -11.58 28.90 -12.10
CA PRO A 217 -12.35 29.18 -13.32
C PRO A 217 -12.00 30.52 -13.99
N SER A 218 -11.31 31.41 -13.28
CA SER A 218 -11.01 32.76 -13.75
C SER A 218 -9.86 32.84 -14.76
N GLN A 219 -9.05 31.79 -14.89
CA GLN A 219 -7.94 31.73 -15.84
C GLN A 219 -7.59 30.29 -16.21
N GLU A 220 -7.04 30.08 -17.40
CA GLU A 220 -6.48 28.79 -17.79
C GLU A 220 -5.27 28.44 -16.92
N TYR A 221 -5.17 27.17 -16.50
CA TYR A 221 -4.10 26.70 -15.63
C TYR A 221 -3.05 25.97 -16.47
N GLU A 222 -1.89 26.57 -16.61
CA GLU A 222 -0.73 25.94 -17.23
C GLU A 222 0.05 25.15 -16.18
N VAL A 223 0.23 23.85 -16.42
CA VAL A 223 0.96 22.97 -15.51
C VAL A 223 2.46 23.21 -15.69
N ASN A 224 3.17 23.48 -14.60
CA ASN A 224 4.63 23.59 -14.64
C ASN A 224 5.26 22.18 -14.63
N PRO A 225 6.01 21.79 -15.67
CA PRO A 225 6.57 20.44 -15.79
C PRO A 225 7.59 20.12 -14.68
N ILE A 226 8.24 21.12 -14.10
CA ILE A 226 9.16 20.92 -12.96
C ILE A 226 8.38 20.52 -11.71
N LEU A 227 7.22 21.15 -11.47
CA LEU A 227 6.37 20.82 -10.33
C LEU A 227 5.68 19.47 -10.51
N ALA A 228 5.25 19.15 -11.73
CA ALA A 228 4.65 17.85 -12.04
C ALA A 228 5.66 16.72 -11.76
N ARG A 229 6.90 16.87 -12.24
CA ARG A 229 7.98 15.90 -11.98
C ARG A 229 8.33 15.81 -10.51
N ALA A 230 8.31 16.92 -9.77
CA ALA A 230 8.60 16.92 -8.34
C ALA A 230 7.54 16.19 -7.49
N ILE A 231 6.31 16.04 -7.99
CA ILE A 231 5.24 15.26 -7.33
C ILE A 231 5.36 13.77 -7.64
N GLU A 232 5.91 13.42 -8.81
CA GLU A 232 6.13 12.01 -9.20
C GLU A 232 7.30 11.35 -8.48
N GLN A 233 8.26 12.14 -7.99
CA GLN A 233 9.52 11.68 -7.38
C GLN A 233 9.44 11.40 -5.88
#